data_AF-A0A2V8LF71-F1
#
_entry.id   AF-A0A2V8LF71-F1
#
_cell.length_a   1.000
_cell.length_b   1.000
_cell.length_c   1.000
_cell.angle_alpha   90.00
_cell.angle_beta   90.00
_cell.angle_gamma   90.00
#
_symmetry.space_group_name_H-M   'P 1'
#
loop_
_entity.id
_entity.type
_entity.pdbx_description
1 polymer ?
#
loop_
_entity_poly.entity_id
_entity_poly.type
_entity_poly.pdbx_seq_one_letter_code
_entity_poly.pdbx_strand_id
1 'polypeptide(L)'
;MLRLLINWILSAVSLMIVAHVIRGFEISGFGAAIGALLKLITFPLTILTFGVFWFVINALMLKLAAAFVPGFSIQGLLPAFFGAIVLSLVNLFLRLVSQPLVHERE
;
A
#
# COMPACT_ATOMS: atom_id res chain seq x y z
N MET A 1 -18.52 -15.25 -14.31
CA MET A 1 -17.80 -16.46 -13.85
C MET A 1 -16.85 -17.01 -14.91
N LEU A 2 -17.29 -17.30 -16.14
CA LEU A 2 -16.42 -17.79 -17.23
C LEU A 2 -15.20 -16.90 -17.56
N ARG A 3 -15.34 -15.58 -17.51
CA ARG A 3 -14.23 -14.63 -17.68
C ARG A 3 -13.10 -14.77 -16.63
N LEU A 4 -13.46 -15.10 -15.39
CA LEU A 4 -12.47 -15.32 -14.32
C LEU A 4 -11.70 -16.62 -14.56
N LEU A 5 -12.39 -17.69 -14.96
CA LEU A 5 -11.79 -18.96 -15.37
C LEU A 5 -10.83 -18.79 -16.55
N ILE A 6 -11.22 -18.04 -17.58
CA ILE A 6 -10.37 -17.76 -18.74
C ILE A 6 -9.11 -16.97 -18.33
N ASN A 7 -9.24 -15.92 -17.52
CA ASN A 7 -8.07 -15.15 -17.07
C ASN A 7 -7.15 -15.98 -16.17
N TRP A 8 -7.72 -16.85 -15.32
CA TRP A 8 -6.93 -17.77 -14.49
C TRP A 8 -6.14 -18.78 -15.33
N ILE A 9 -6.79 -19.37 -16.34
CA ILE A 9 -6.13 -20.33 -17.25
C ILE A 9 -5.07 -19.62 -18.09
N LEU A 10 -5.38 -18.45 -18.66
CA LEU A 10 -4.40 -17.67 -19.44
C LEU A 10 -3.21 -17.24 -18.60
N SER A 11 -3.43 -16.85 -17.34
CA SER A 11 -2.35 -16.52 -16.41
C SER A 11 -1.49 -17.75 -16.10
N ALA A 12 -2.11 -18.90 -15.84
CA ALA A 12 -1.39 -20.15 -15.59
C ALA A 12 -0.54 -20.59 -16.79
N VAL A 13 -1.09 -20.50 -18.01
CA VAL A 13 -0.37 -20.83 -19.25
C VAL A 13 0.78 -19.83 -19.50
N SER A 14 0.53 -18.53 -19.32
CA SER A 14 1.56 -17.51 -19.45
C SER A 14 2.71 -17.75 -18.47
N LEU A 15 2.39 -18.09 -17.21
CA LEU A 15 3.38 -18.38 -16.17
C LEU A 15 4.16 -19.67 -16.45
N MET A 16 3.49 -20.70 -16.97
CA MET A 16 4.13 -21.96 -17.39
C MET A 16 5.12 -21.76 -18.54
N ILE A 17 4.79 -20.90 -19.51
CA ILE A 17 5.68 -20.51 -20.61
C ILE A 17 6.88 -19.74 -20.06
N VAL A 18 6.65 -18.72 -19.22
CA VAL A 18 7.72 -17.91 -18.63
C VAL A 18 8.68 -18.77 -17.81
N ALA A 19 8.17 -19.73 -17.03
CA ALA A 19 8.97 -20.64 -16.23
C ALA A 19 9.86 -21.58 -17.06
N HIS A 20 9.44 -21.96 -18.28
CA HIS A 20 10.24 -22.78 -19.19
C HIS A 20 11.25 -21.97 -20.00
N VAL A 21 10.90 -20.72 -20.34
CA VAL A 21 11.76 -19.82 -21.13
C VAL A 21 12.89 -19.25 -20.27
N ILE A 22 12.61 -18.92 -19.01
CA ILE A 22 13.60 -18.39 -18.08
C ILE A 22 14.23 -19.54 -17.27
N ARG A 23 15.09 -20.33 -17.92
CA ARG A 23 16.03 -21.21 -17.21
C ARG A 23 17.20 -20.37 -16.70
N GLY A 24 17.28 -20.10 -15.39
CA GLY A 24 18.41 -19.29 -14.91
C GLY A 24 18.44 -18.84 -13.46
N PHE A 25 17.97 -19.64 -12.50
CA PHE A 25 18.22 -19.32 -11.09
C PHE A 25 18.72 -20.52 -10.30
N GLU A 26 19.90 -21.01 -10.68
CA GLU A 26 20.78 -21.65 -9.71
C GLU A 26 21.68 -20.56 -9.13
N ILE A 27 21.32 -20.05 -7.95
CA ILE A 27 22.20 -19.17 -7.19
C ILE A 27 22.75 -19.95 -6.00
N SER A 28 23.83 -20.70 -6.24
CA SER A 28 24.69 -21.20 -5.18
C SER A 28 25.88 -20.25 -5.00
N GLY A 29 26.05 -19.68 -3.80
CA GLY A 29 27.23 -18.87 -3.42
C GLY A 29 27.00 -17.36 -3.29
N PHE A 30 28.02 -16.56 -3.60
CA PHE A 30 28.11 -15.11 -3.33
C PHE A 30 27.01 -14.26 -4.00
N GLY A 31 26.50 -14.68 -5.16
CA GLY A 31 25.40 -13.99 -5.84
C GLY A 31 24.09 -13.97 -5.04
N ALA A 32 23.84 -14.99 -4.21
CA ALA A 32 22.65 -15.06 -3.37
C ALA A 32 22.72 -14.03 -2.23
N ALA A 33 23.93 -13.80 -1.69
CA ALA A 33 24.17 -12.80 -0.68
C ALA A 33 23.96 -11.36 -1.22
N ILE A 34 24.40 -11.09 -2.44
CA ILE A 34 24.16 -9.80 -3.11
C ILE A 34 22.65 -9.58 -3.33
N GLY A 35 21.93 -10.60 -3.81
CA GLY A 35 20.48 -10.53 -3.98
C GLY A 35 19.74 -10.29 -2.67
N ALA A 36 20.16 -10.95 -1.58
CA ALA A 36 19.62 -10.73 -0.25
C ALA A 36 19.89 -9.31 0.27
N LEU A 37 21.10 -8.78 0.06
CA LEU A 37 21.48 -7.42 0.46
C LEU A 37 20.69 -6.36 -0.32
N LEU A 38 20.55 -6.53 -1.64
CA LEU A 38 19.72 -5.67 -2.48
C LEU A 38 18.26 -5.69 -2.02
N LYS A 39 17.71 -6.86 -1.69
CA LYS A 39 16.36 -6.98 -1.12
C LYS A 39 16.24 -6.27 0.24
N LEU A 40 17.25 -6.39 1.10
CA LEU A 40 17.27 -5.71 2.39
C LEU A 40 17.26 -4.18 2.26
N ILE A 41 17.90 -3.63 1.22
CA ILE A 41 17.89 -2.18 0.94
C ILE A 41 16.61 -1.75 0.22
N THR A 42 16.16 -2.54 -0.76
CA THR A 42 14.97 -2.21 -1.56
C THR A 42 13.67 -2.39 -0.78
N PHE A 43 13.62 -3.23 0.25
CA PHE A 43 12.40 -3.46 1.03
C PHE A 43 11.99 -2.22 1.87
N PRO A 44 12.87 -1.59 2.68
CA PRO A 44 12.58 -0.32 3.33
C PRO A 44 12.25 0.79 2.34
N LEU A 45 12.99 0.86 1.22
CA LEU A 45 12.71 1.83 0.18
C LEU A 45 11.29 1.63 -0.38
N THR A 46 10.91 0.39 -0.69
CA THR A 46 9.57 0.02 -1.16
C THR A 46 8.49 0.45 -0.16
N ILE A 47 8.67 0.14 1.12
CA ILE A 47 7.73 0.57 2.18
C ILE A 47 7.68 2.09 2.25
N LEU A 48 8.81 2.77 2.15
CA LEU A 48 8.88 4.22 2.19
C LEU A 48 8.16 4.83 0.99
N THR A 49 8.43 4.38 -0.23
CA THR A 49 7.81 4.94 -1.43
C THR A 49 6.32 4.63 -1.49
N PHE A 50 5.90 3.37 -1.32
CA PHE A 50 4.48 3.01 -1.38
C PHE A 50 3.70 3.53 -0.16
N GLY A 51 4.28 3.46 1.03
CA GLY A 51 3.66 3.92 2.27
C GLY A 51 3.54 5.44 2.34
N VAL A 52 4.62 6.19 2.04
CA VAL A 52 4.56 7.66 2.03
C VAL A 52 3.69 8.16 0.88
N PHE A 53 3.74 7.52 -0.29
CA PHE A 53 2.87 7.91 -1.41
C PHE A 53 1.38 7.71 -1.08
N TRP A 54 1.02 6.69 -0.31
CA TRP A 54 -0.35 6.53 0.20
C TRP A 54 -0.81 7.74 1.03
N PHE A 55 0.05 8.27 1.90
CA PHE A 55 -0.25 9.51 2.63
C PHE A 55 -0.39 10.73 1.72
N VAL A 56 0.38 10.80 0.62
CA VAL A 56 0.23 11.86 -0.39
C VAL A 56 -1.15 11.78 -1.06
N ILE A 57 -1.63 10.58 -1.41
CA ILE A 57 -2.99 10.42 -1.95
C ILE A 57 -4.04 10.85 -0.93
N ASN A 58 -3.93 10.45 0.34
CA ASN A 58 -4.86 10.90 1.37
C ASN A 58 -4.83 12.43 1.58
N ALA A 59 -3.66 13.05 1.47
CA ALA A 59 -3.52 14.51 1.51
C ALA A 59 -4.26 15.18 0.36
N LEU A 60 -4.10 14.66 -0.86
CA LEU A 60 -4.79 15.15 -2.05
C LEU A 60 -6.31 14.99 -1.90
N MET A 61 -6.77 13.86 -1.37
CA MET A 61 -8.19 13.62 -1.08
C MET A 61 -8.72 14.59 -0.04
N LEU A 62 -7.96 14.88 1.02
CA LEU A 62 -8.36 15.84 2.05
C LEU A 62 -8.46 17.27 1.48
N LYS A 63 -7.51 17.66 0.63
CA LYS A 63 -7.54 18.93 -0.09
C LYS A 63 -8.71 19.01 -1.08
N LEU A 64 -9.04 17.89 -1.72
CA LEU A 64 -10.21 17.80 -2.58
C LEU A 64 -11.51 17.94 -1.75
N ALA A 65 -11.60 17.30 -0.59
CA ALA A 65 -12.73 17.45 0.32
C ALA A 65 -12.92 18.89 0.80
N ALA A 66 -11.82 19.61 1.06
CA ALA A 66 -11.84 21.05 1.38
C ALA A 66 -12.44 21.90 0.26
N ALA A 67 -12.35 21.48 -1.00
CA ALA A 67 -13.03 22.19 -2.10
C ALA A 67 -14.56 21.98 -2.10
N PHE A 68 -15.04 20.88 -1.51
CA PHE A 68 -16.47 20.52 -1.48
C PHE A 68 -17.19 20.92 -0.18
N VAL A 69 -16.45 21.12 0.93
CA VAL A 69 -17.03 21.43 2.24
C VAL A 69 -16.92 22.93 2.53
N PRO A 70 -18.03 23.69 2.54
CA PRO A 70 -18.01 25.11 2.89
C PRO A 70 -17.42 25.33 4.29
N GLY A 71 -16.48 26.27 4.41
CA GLY A 71 -15.82 26.57 5.69
C GLY A 71 -14.62 25.68 6.04
N PHE A 72 -14.30 24.66 5.23
CA PHE A 72 -13.11 23.83 5.41
C PHE A 72 -12.06 24.19 4.35
N SER A 73 -10.99 24.88 4.75
CA SER A 73 -9.90 25.31 3.85
C SER A 73 -8.56 24.77 4.31
N ILE A 74 -7.75 24.28 3.38
CA ILE A 74 -6.40 23.80 3.64
C ILE A 74 -5.42 24.54 2.74
N GLN A 75 -4.47 25.23 3.37
CA GLN A 75 -3.51 26.09 2.67
C GLN A 75 -2.34 25.28 2.11
N GLY A 76 -2.46 24.85 0.85
CA GLY A 76 -1.38 24.14 0.15
C GLY A 76 -1.34 22.62 0.41
N LEU A 77 -0.25 21.97 -0.02
CA LEU A 77 -0.12 20.51 0.04
C LEU A 77 0.47 20.02 1.37
N LEU A 78 1.44 20.74 1.94
CA LEU A 78 2.08 20.34 3.19
C LEU A 78 1.09 20.24 4.37
N PRO A 79 0.22 21.25 4.63
CA PRO A 79 -0.78 21.12 5.70
C PRO A 79 -1.80 20.01 5.43
N ALA A 80 -2.13 19.73 4.16
CA ALA A 80 -3.00 18.62 3.80
C ALA A 80 -2.35 17.26 4.13
N PHE A 81 -1.04 17.14 3.90
CA PHE A 81 -0.28 15.92 4.20
C PHE A 81 -0.19 15.65 5.69
N PHE A 82 0.21 16.63 6.48
CA PHE A 82 0.21 16.49 7.94
C PHE A 82 -1.21 16.32 8.49
N GLY A 83 -2.21 17.01 7.92
CA GLY A 83 -3.61 16.83 8.26
C GLY A 83 -4.10 15.40 8.03
N ALA A 84 -3.72 14.77 6.91
CA ALA A 84 -4.06 13.38 6.62
C ALA A 84 -3.41 12.39 7.61
N ILE A 85 -2.17 12.65 8.04
CA ILE A 85 -1.49 11.86 9.07
C ILE A 85 -2.21 12.00 10.42
N VAL A 86 -2.44 13.24 10.87
CA VAL A 86 -3.13 13.51 12.15
C VAL A 86 -4.52 12.90 12.15
N LEU A 87 -5.30 13.07 11.08
CA LEU A 87 -6.62 12.46 10.94
C LEU A 87 -6.57 10.93 11.03
N SER A 88 -5.58 10.31 10.39
CA SER A 88 -5.39 8.85 10.45
C SER A 88 -5.08 8.38 11.88
N LEU A 89 -4.23 9.11 12.61
CA LEU A 89 -3.91 8.82 14.00
C LEU A 89 -5.11 9.03 14.93
N VAL A 90 -5.86 10.10 14.76
CA VAL A 90 -7.10 10.36 15.52
C VAL A 90 -8.11 9.24 15.27
N ASN A 91 -8.31 8.82 14.01
CA ASN A 91 -9.22 7.74 13.68
C ASN A 91 -8.77 6.39 14.27
N LEU A 92 -7.45 6.12 14.27
CA LEU A 92 -6.88 4.96 14.94
C LEU A 92 -7.17 4.99 16.45
N PHE A 93 -6.91 6.12 17.11
CA PHE A 93 -7.18 6.30 18.53
C PHE A 93 -8.67 6.14 18.86
N LEU A 94 -9.56 6.79 18.09
CA LEU A 94 -11.01 6.66 18.25
C LEU A 94 -11.45 5.20 18.13
N ARG A 95 -10.93 4.45 17.16
CA ARG A 95 -11.22 3.01 17.02
C ARG A 95 -10.75 2.22 18.24
N LEU A 96 -9.52 2.46 18.72
CA LEU A 96 -8.98 1.78 19.90
C LEU A 96 -9.81 2.05 21.16
N VAL A 97 -10.32 3.27 21.33
CA VAL A 97 -11.12 3.66 22.50
C VAL A 97 -12.59 3.27 22.39
N SER A 98 -13.18 3.29 21.18
CA SER A 98 -14.61 3.00 20.98
C SER A 98 -14.93 1.51 20.81
N GLN A 99 -14.02 0.72 20.23
CA GLN A 99 -14.23 -0.73 20.05
C GLN A 99 -14.41 -1.55 21.34
N PRO A 100 -13.78 -1.25 22.50
CA PRO A 100 -14.00 -2.05 23.70
C PRO A 100 -15.41 -1.96 24.30
N LEU A 101 -16.26 -1.01 23.89
CA LEU A 101 -17.58 -0.79 24.52
C LEU A 101 -18.77 -1.41 23.77
N VAL A 102 -18.55 -1.94 22.55
CA VAL A 102 -19.64 -2.44 21.69
C VAL A 102 -19.80 -3.97 21.79
N HIS A 103 -18.76 -4.72 22.19
CA HIS A 103 -18.81 -6.19 22.28
C HIS A 103 -19.53 -6.74 23.53
N GLU A 104 -19.92 -5.91 24.51
CA GLU A 104 -20.65 -6.37 25.72
C GLU A 104 -22.18 -6.24 25.62
N ARG A 105 -22.71 -5.87 24.45
CA ARG A 105 -24.15 -5.59 24.24
C ARG A 105 -24.85 -6.54 23.25
N GLU A 106 -24.25 -7.69 22.94
CA GLU A 106 -24.87 -8.77 22.15
C GLU A 106 -24.96 -10.08 22.94
#